data_AF-A0A183LLA1-F1
#
_entry.id   AF-A0A183LLA1-F1
#
_cell.length_a   1.000
_cell.length_b   1.000
_cell.length_c   1.000
_cell.angle_alpha   90.00
_cell.angle_beta   90.00
_cell.angle_gamma   90.00
#
_symmetry.space_group_name_H-M   'P 1'
#
loop_
_entity.id
_entity.type
_entity.pdbx_description
1 polymer ?
#
loop_
_entity_poly.entity_id
_entity_poly.type
_entity_poly.pdbx_seq_one_letter_code
_entity_poly.pdbx_strand_id
1 'polypeptide(L)'
;MNLTITNYIVDFLISFSRLAIRVGNTIHDLIELLEVELQEPTGWSVIPLNWPDGSPLRTFLLQIAISANHQNGRDTHLRAIRLHSPVECRGLDTLAPFVSREGRAFMTIRNTLDADLLFNRHEQMLNIINGENVNIEELKRLSIDGCPDSNGIRSRVWKFLLNYLPFNVDKRQERIIFNRRQYEGYVKEFVFESCVADAMPADHPLNLEPDGNWIAFFRDNEILLQINKDCQRLCPDFDFFRRPTEYSCLSLFGKEVPVGVLRRRGETSALQVNSPKNSH
;
A
#
# COMPACT_ATOMS: atom_id res chain seq x y z
N MET A 1 -24.42 -5.96 10.20
CA MET A 1 -23.69 -6.79 9.21
C MET A 1 -23.86 -8.25 9.63
N ASN A 2 -23.82 -9.24 8.75
CA ASN A 2 -23.96 -10.66 9.11
C ASN A 2 -22.75 -11.43 8.59
N LEU A 3 -22.13 -12.24 9.44
CA LEU A 3 -21.09 -13.18 9.04
C LEU A 3 -21.72 -14.55 8.85
N THR A 4 -21.57 -15.14 7.68
CA THR A 4 -21.99 -16.51 7.43
C THR A 4 -20.78 -17.40 7.22
N ILE A 5 -20.63 -18.44 8.02
CA ILE A 5 -19.53 -19.39 7.95
C ILE A 5 -20.08 -20.80 7.77
N THR A 6 -19.32 -21.67 7.10
CA THR A 6 -19.72 -23.08 6.94
C THR A 6 -18.56 -24.01 7.23
N ASN A 7 -18.89 -25.11 7.88
CA ASN A 7 -17.96 -26.13 8.32
C ASN A 7 -17.95 -27.33 7.36
N TYR A 8 -16.89 -28.13 7.45
CA TYR A 8 -16.79 -29.37 6.69
C TYR A 8 -17.66 -30.44 7.35
N ILE A 9 -18.62 -31.01 6.62
CA ILE A 9 -19.63 -31.95 7.17
C ILE A 9 -19.05 -33.36 7.40
N VAL A 10 -17.96 -33.73 6.71
CA VAL A 10 -17.39 -35.08 6.82
C VAL A 10 -16.67 -35.31 8.16
N ASP A 11 -16.21 -34.24 8.81
CA ASP A 11 -15.15 -34.30 9.81
C ASP A 11 -15.47 -33.51 11.10
N PHE A 12 -16.08 -34.18 12.09
CA PHE A 12 -16.38 -33.58 13.40
C PHE A 12 -15.11 -33.17 14.19
N LEU A 13 -13.96 -33.78 13.91
CA LEU A 13 -12.68 -33.53 14.59
C LEU A 13 -12.01 -32.18 14.24
N ILE A 14 -12.34 -31.59 13.09
CA ILE A 14 -11.72 -30.33 12.59
C ILE A 14 -12.72 -29.15 12.57
N SER A 15 -13.92 -29.39 13.08
CA SER A 15 -15.00 -28.40 13.19
C SER A 15 -14.83 -27.58 14.46
N PHE A 16 -14.77 -26.25 14.36
CA PHE A 16 -14.60 -25.39 15.53
C PHE A 16 -15.87 -25.32 16.39
N SER A 17 -15.70 -25.24 17.71
CA SER A 17 -16.79 -25.11 18.69
C SER A 17 -16.91 -23.70 19.23
N ARG A 18 -15.83 -22.92 19.25
CA ARG A 18 -15.83 -21.56 19.79
C ARG A 18 -15.01 -20.63 18.93
N LEU A 19 -15.59 -19.48 18.60
CA LEU A 19 -14.92 -18.42 17.85
C LEU A 19 -15.21 -17.05 18.48
N ALA A 20 -14.21 -16.18 18.44
CA ALA A 20 -14.34 -14.78 18.78
C ALA A 20 -14.23 -13.93 17.51
N ILE A 21 -15.06 -12.88 17.42
CA ILE A 21 -14.99 -11.89 16.35
C ILE A 21 -14.49 -10.60 16.97
N ARG A 22 -13.40 -10.08 16.39
CA ARG A 22 -12.77 -8.83 16.79
C ARG A 22 -12.82 -7.82 15.66
N VAL A 23 -12.96 -6.55 16.01
CA VAL A 23 -13.17 -5.45 15.08
C VAL A 23 -12.26 -4.27 15.44
N GLY A 24 -11.71 -3.59 14.44
CA GLY A 24 -10.83 -2.46 14.65
C GLY A 24 -10.55 -1.69 13.36
N ASN A 25 -9.64 -0.73 13.42
CA ASN A 25 -9.12 -0.05 12.23
C ASN A 25 -7.80 -0.66 11.76
N THR A 26 -7.03 -1.20 12.70
CA THR A 26 -5.71 -1.82 12.54
C THR A 26 -5.63 -3.09 13.40
N ILE A 27 -4.52 -3.83 13.30
CA ILE A 27 -4.29 -5.02 14.14
C ILE A 27 -4.03 -4.66 15.62
N HIS A 28 -3.71 -3.41 15.93
CA HIS A 28 -3.31 -2.97 17.27
C HIS A 28 -4.48 -2.46 18.13
N ASP A 29 -5.61 -2.10 17.51
CA ASP A 29 -6.82 -1.56 18.15
C ASP A 29 -8.02 -2.51 18.02
N LEU A 30 -7.75 -3.81 17.89
CA LEU A 30 -8.80 -4.83 17.82
C LEU A 30 -9.55 -4.94 19.15
N ILE A 31 -10.87 -4.74 19.09
CA ILE A 31 -11.80 -4.92 20.21
C ILE A 31 -12.60 -6.19 19.94
N GLU A 32 -12.76 -7.03 20.95
CA GLU A 32 -13.62 -8.21 20.86
C GLU A 32 -15.09 -7.79 20.87
N LEU A 33 -15.77 -8.05 19.75
CA LEU A 33 -17.17 -7.68 19.56
C LEU A 33 -18.09 -8.74 20.19
N LEU A 34 -17.81 -10.00 19.90
CA LEU A 34 -18.64 -11.12 20.32
C LEU A 34 -17.85 -12.42 20.31
N GLU A 35 -18.28 -13.35 21.14
CA GLU A 35 -17.81 -14.72 21.18
C GLU A 35 -19.01 -15.66 20.99
N VAL A 36 -18.88 -16.61 20.07
CA VAL A 36 -19.94 -17.57 19.73
C VAL A 36 -19.47 -18.98 20.00
N GLU A 37 -20.31 -19.72 20.70
CA GLU A 37 -20.21 -21.18 20.78
C GLU A 37 -21.17 -21.81 19.76
N LEU A 38 -20.64 -22.66 18.89
CA LEU A 38 -21.39 -23.40 17.88
C LEU A 38 -21.46 -24.85 18.30
N GLN A 39 -22.66 -25.37 18.48
CA GLN A 39 -22.89 -26.80 18.75
C GLN A 39 -23.14 -27.52 17.41
N GLU A 40 -22.13 -28.26 16.94
CA GLU A 40 -22.19 -29.11 15.73
C GLU A 40 -22.94 -28.45 14.55
N PRO A 41 -22.52 -27.26 14.10
CA PRO A 41 -23.23 -26.54 13.05
C PRO A 41 -23.14 -27.31 11.72
N THR A 42 -24.29 -27.76 11.23
CA THR A 42 -24.41 -28.34 9.88
C THR A 42 -24.87 -27.26 8.90
N GLY A 43 -24.10 -27.07 7.82
CA GLY A 43 -24.40 -26.05 6.81
C GLY A 43 -23.82 -24.67 7.14
N TRP A 44 -24.59 -23.62 6.85
CA TRP A 44 -24.17 -22.22 7.04
C TRP A 44 -24.67 -21.69 8.39
N SER A 45 -23.75 -21.28 9.26
CA SER A 45 -24.04 -20.56 10.50
C SER A 45 -24.01 -19.06 10.25
N VAL A 46 -25.13 -18.38 10.50
CA VAL A 46 -25.26 -16.92 10.39
C VAL A 46 -25.05 -16.30 11.76
N ILE A 47 -24.05 -15.43 11.89
CA ILE A 47 -23.70 -14.70 13.10
C ILE A 47 -23.98 -13.21 12.86
N PRO A 48 -24.92 -12.60 13.61
CA PRO A 48 -25.19 -11.17 13.49
C PRO A 48 -24.04 -10.37 14.08
N LEU A 49 -23.50 -9.43 13.30
CA LEU A 49 -22.44 -8.52 13.69
C LEU A 49 -23.02 -7.12 13.93
N ASN A 50 -23.57 -6.94 15.13
CA ASN A 50 -24.04 -5.66 15.64
C ASN A 50 -23.39 -5.39 17.00
N TRP A 51 -23.25 -4.12 17.35
CA TRP A 51 -22.83 -3.76 18.70
C TRP A 51 -23.91 -4.14 19.73
N PRO A 52 -23.55 -4.34 21.01
CA PRO A 52 -24.52 -4.68 22.07
C PRO A 52 -25.63 -3.63 22.26
N ASP A 53 -25.37 -2.38 21.87
CA ASP A 53 -26.34 -1.28 21.87
C ASP A 53 -27.30 -1.31 20.67
N GLY A 54 -27.17 -2.31 19.78
CA GLY A 54 -27.96 -2.47 18.56
C GLY A 54 -27.49 -1.63 17.39
N SER A 55 -26.42 -0.85 17.54
CA SER A 55 -25.88 -0.02 16.46
C SER A 55 -25.19 -0.86 15.38
N PRO A 56 -25.21 -0.42 14.11
CA PRO A 56 -24.60 -1.16 13.01
C PRO A 56 -23.07 -1.15 13.15
N LEU A 57 -22.46 -2.31 12.98
CA LEU A 57 -21.01 -2.45 12.98
C LEU A 57 -20.38 -1.77 11.74
N ARG A 58 -19.45 -0.84 11.98
CA ARG A 58 -18.53 -0.26 10.98
C ARG A 58 -17.09 -0.54 11.42
N THR A 59 -16.29 -1.13 10.54
CA THR A 59 -14.90 -1.52 10.83
C THR A 59 -14.08 -1.63 9.55
N PHE A 60 -12.78 -1.36 9.61
CA PHE A 60 -11.85 -1.61 8.50
C PHE A 60 -11.18 -2.98 8.59
N LEU A 61 -11.07 -3.53 9.80
CA LEU A 61 -10.46 -4.83 10.04
C LEU A 61 -11.38 -5.69 10.91
N LEU A 62 -11.82 -6.82 10.35
CA LEU A 62 -12.52 -7.86 11.08
C LEU A 62 -11.60 -9.08 11.20
N GLN A 63 -11.33 -9.49 12.43
CA GLN A 63 -10.55 -10.69 12.75
C GLN A 63 -11.50 -11.77 13.29
N ILE A 64 -11.41 -12.97 12.70
CA ILE A 64 -12.06 -14.18 13.20
C ILE A 64 -10.98 -14.98 13.92
N ALA A 65 -11.09 -15.11 15.24
CA ALA A 65 -10.21 -15.90 16.07
C ALA A 65 -10.93 -17.19 16.47
N ILE A 66 -10.40 -18.34 16.08
CA ILE A 66 -10.93 -19.63 16.54
C ILE A 66 -10.28 -19.95 17.88
N SER A 67 -11.11 -20.06 18.92
CA SER A 67 -10.64 -20.29 20.29
C SER A 67 -10.65 -21.77 20.67
N ALA A 68 -11.56 -22.57 20.11
CA ALA A 68 -11.65 -24.00 20.41
C ALA A 68 -12.24 -24.83 19.26
N ASN A 69 -11.80 -26.09 19.19
CA ASN A 69 -12.32 -27.11 18.29
C ASN A 69 -13.21 -28.12 19.01
N HIS A 70 -14.17 -28.71 18.28
CA HIS A 70 -14.87 -29.89 18.76
C HIS A 70 -13.85 -31.01 18.99
N GLN A 71 -14.03 -31.77 20.08
CA GLN A 71 -13.14 -32.87 20.49
C GLN A 71 -11.66 -32.48 20.68
N ASN A 72 -11.35 -31.19 20.90
CA ASN A 72 -9.97 -30.67 21.03
C ASN A 72 -9.06 -31.01 19.83
N GLY A 73 -9.63 -31.01 18.62
CA GLY A 73 -8.87 -31.19 17.39
C GLY A 73 -7.73 -30.19 17.25
N ARG A 74 -6.57 -30.66 16.77
CA ARG A 74 -5.35 -29.86 16.59
C ARG A 74 -5.48 -28.83 15.45
N ASP A 75 -6.14 -29.22 14.37
CA ASP A 75 -6.26 -28.44 13.15
C ASP A 75 -7.69 -27.89 12.99
N THR A 76 -7.82 -26.66 12.48
CA THR A 76 -9.13 -26.05 12.22
C THR A 76 -9.36 -25.85 10.74
N HIS A 77 -10.50 -26.33 10.23
CA HIS A 77 -10.85 -26.18 8.83
C HIS A 77 -12.10 -25.32 8.67
N LEU A 78 -11.91 -24.09 8.17
CA LEU A 78 -12.99 -23.22 7.70
C LEU A 78 -13.16 -23.40 6.19
N ARG A 79 -14.32 -23.90 5.77
CA ARG A 79 -14.56 -24.20 4.34
C ARG A 79 -14.81 -22.93 3.54
N ALA A 80 -15.66 -22.05 4.05
CA ALA A 80 -15.95 -20.77 3.42
C ALA A 80 -16.47 -19.76 4.43
N ILE A 81 -16.16 -18.50 4.15
CA ILE A 81 -16.62 -17.34 4.90
C ILE A 81 -17.34 -16.42 3.92
N ARG A 82 -18.50 -15.91 4.32
CA ARG A 82 -19.25 -14.88 3.61
C ARG A 82 -19.58 -13.75 4.56
N LEU A 83 -19.15 -12.55 4.23
CA LEU A 83 -19.51 -11.36 4.97
C LEU A 83 -20.63 -10.63 4.21
N HIS A 84 -21.77 -10.47 4.86
CA HIS A 84 -22.93 -9.78 4.32
C HIS A 84 -23.10 -8.45 5.04
N SER A 85 -22.78 -7.36 4.36
CA SER A 85 -23.21 -6.04 4.81
C SER A 85 -24.53 -5.70 4.11
N PRO A 86 -25.47 -4.98 4.76
CA PRO A 86 -26.43 -4.19 4.00
C PRO A 86 -25.65 -3.36 2.99
N VAL A 87 -25.90 -3.61 1.71
CA VAL A 87 -25.38 -2.76 0.63
C VAL A 87 -26.42 -1.67 0.46
N GLU A 88 -26.23 -0.57 1.18
CA GLU A 88 -26.92 0.65 0.78
C GLU A 88 -26.20 1.16 -0.46
N CYS A 89 -26.78 0.95 -1.64
CA CYS A 89 -26.32 1.63 -2.85
C CYS A 89 -26.47 3.12 -2.63
N ARG A 90 -25.35 3.80 -2.40
CA ARG A 90 -25.26 5.25 -2.25
C ARG A 90 -24.20 5.75 -3.23
N GLY A 91 -24.46 6.82 -3.97
CA GLY A 91 -23.50 7.46 -4.88
C GLY A 91 -23.41 6.80 -6.26
N LEU A 92 -22.19 6.76 -6.82
CA LEU A 92 -21.95 6.31 -8.21
C LEU A 92 -22.49 4.90 -8.48
N ASP A 93 -22.35 3.99 -7.53
CA ASP A 93 -22.77 2.59 -7.64
C ASP A 93 -24.31 2.42 -7.70
N THR A 94 -25.09 3.49 -7.47
CA THR A 94 -26.54 3.57 -7.75
C THR A 94 -26.83 4.01 -9.18
N LEU A 95 -26.01 4.92 -9.75
CA LEU A 95 -26.19 5.48 -11.10
C LEU A 95 -25.58 4.59 -12.19
N ALA A 96 -24.47 3.93 -11.88
CA ALA A 96 -23.68 3.08 -12.76
C ALA A 96 -23.20 1.84 -11.98
N PRO A 97 -24.10 0.91 -11.61
CA PRO A 97 -23.75 -0.26 -10.82
C PRO A 97 -22.72 -1.12 -11.56
N PHE A 98 -21.65 -1.52 -10.87
CA PHE A 98 -20.77 -2.57 -11.39
C PHE A 98 -21.57 -3.88 -11.50
N VAL A 99 -21.95 -4.23 -12.72
CA VAL A 99 -22.78 -5.40 -13.00
C VAL A 99 -21.97 -6.70 -12.87
N SER A 100 -20.67 -6.63 -13.21
CA SER A 100 -19.75 -7.76 -13.10
C SER A 100 -19.50 -8.18 -11.66
N ARG A 101 -19.25 -9.47 -11.45
CA ARG A 101 -19.00 -10.03 -10.12
C ARG A 101 -17.66 -9.55 -9.56
N GLU A 102 -16.71 -9.31 -10.45
CA GLU A 102 -15.36 -8.84 -10.20
C GLU A 102 -15.37 -7.37 -9.74
N GLY A 103 -16.18 -6.50 -10.36
CA GLY A 103 -16.26 -5.08 -9.99
C GLY A 103 -16.84 -4.84 -8.59
N ARG A 104 -17.76 -5.70 -8.14
CA ARG A 104 -18.39 -5.60 -6.82
C ARG A 104 -17.45 -5.90 -5.65
N ALA A 105 -16.39 -6.68 -5.87
CA ALA A 105 -15.42 -7.01 -4.83
C ALA A 105 -14.61 -5.77 -4.34
N PHE A 106 -14.55 -4.71 -5.16
CA PHE A 106 -13.80 -3.50 -4.86
C PHE A 106 -14.62 -2.40 -4.16
N MET A 107 -15.93 -2.59 -3.95
CA MET A 107 -16.82 -1.56 -3.37
C MET A 107 -16.52 -1.27 -1.89
N THR A 108 -16.01 -2.26 -1.15
CA THR A 108 -16.05 -2.40 0.32
C THR A 108 -15.18 -1.42 1.12
N ILE A 109 -14.60 -0.39 0.49
CA ILE A 109 -13.61 0.52 1.09
C ILE A 109 -14.17 1.94 1.33
N ARG A 110 -15.36 2.29 0.82
CA ARG A 110 -15.81 3.69 0.80
C ARG A 110 -16.61 4.08 2.06
N ASN A 111 -16.01 4.98 2.84
CA ASN A 111 -16.54 5.57 4.06
C ASN A 111 -17.82 6.39 3.81
N THR A 112 -18.72 6.36 4.79
CA THR A 112 -20.10 6.85 4.78
C THR A 112 -20.24 8.37 4.87
N LEU A 113 -20.78 8.99 3.82
CA LEU A 113 -21.52 10.27 3.83
C LEU A 113 -22.62 10.17 2.77
N ASP A 114 -23.68 10.97 2.89
CA ASP A 114 -24.79 10.99 1.94
C ASP A 114 -24.29 11.09 0.49
N ALA A 115 -24.92 10.38 -0.45
CA ALA A 115 -24.47 10.27 -1.84
C ALA A 115 -24.34 11.65 -2.50
N ASP A 116 -25.32 12.50 -2.25
CA ASP A 116 -25.37 13.86 -2.77
C ASP A 116 -24.33 14.75 -2.09
N LEU A 117 -24.08 14.56 -0.79
CA LEU A 117 -23.01 15.26 -0.07
C LEU A 117 -21.62 14.82 -0.55
N LEU A 118 -21.41 13.54 -0.85
CA LEU A 118 -20.15 13.02 -1.38
C LEU A 118 -19.89 13.48 -2.82
N PHE A 119 -20.90 13.43 -3.68
CA PHE A 119 -20.80 13.95 -5.04
C PHE A 119 -20.47 15.45 -5.01
N ASN A 120 -21.19 16.21 -4.19
CA ASN A 120 -20.93 17.62 -3.98
C ASN A 120 -19.50 17.85 -3.45
N ARG A 121 -19.04 17.04 -2.47
CA ARG A 121 -17.65 17.11 -1.98
C ARG A 121 -16.62 16.86 -3.09
N HIS A 122 -16.82 15.85 -3.94
CA HIS A 122 -15.88 15.54 -5.01
C HIS A 122 -15.83 16.64 -6.07
N GLU A 123 -16.99 17.17 -6.46
CA GLU A 123 -17.10 18.31 -7.35
C GLU A 123 -16.46 19.57 -6.74
N GLN A 124 -16.68 19.84 -5.45
CA GLN A 124 -16.02 20.92 -4.73
C GLN A 124 -14.49 20.76 -4.75
N MET A 125 -13.97 19.56 -4.45
CA MET A 125 -12.53 19.30 -4.53
C MET A 125 -12.00 19.50 -5.94
N LEU A 126 -12.70 19.01 -6.97
CA LEU A 126 -12.35 19.20 -8.37
C LEU A 126 -12.30 20.68 -8.76
N ASN A 127 -13.32 21.45 -8.37
CA ASN A 127 -13.39 22.88 -8.62
C ASN A 127 -12.22 23.62 -7.96
N ILE A 128 -11.85 23.26 -6.73
CA ILE A 128 -10.71 23.85 -6.03
C ILE A 128 -9.39 23.54 -6.74
N ILE A 129 -9.14 22.28 -7.12
CA ILE A 129 -7.86 21.90 -7.77
C ILE A 129 -7.76 22.34 -9.24
N ASN A 130 -8.90 22.59 -9.90
CA ASN A 130 -8.96 23.13 -11.26
C ASN A 130 -8.97 24.67 -11.28
N GLY A 131 -9.29 25.32 -10.15
CA GLY A 131 -9.33 26.77 -10.05
C GLY A 131 -7.97 27.44 -10.28
N GLU A 132 -8.02 28.73 -10.62
CA GLU A 132 -6.84 29.56 -10.87
C GLU A 132 -5.92 29.65 -9.65
N ASN A 133 -6.50 29.70 -8.45
CA ASN A 133 -5.77 29.68 -7.19
C ASN A 133 -6.42 28.70 -6.22
N VAL A 134 -5.65 27.71 -5.76
CA VAL A 134 -6.14 26.67 -4.85
C VAL A 134 -6.34 27.25 -3.45
N ASN A 135 -7.57 27.21 -2.96
CA ASN A 135 -7.86 27.47 -1.54
C ASN A 135 -7.43 26.25 -0.71
N ILE A 136 -6.22 26.32 -0.14
CA ILE A 136 -5.62 25.21 0.60
C ILE A 136 -6.35 24.88 1.90
N GLU A 137 -6.92 25.87 2.58
CA GLU A 137 -7.65 25.67 3.84
C GLU A 137 -8.93 24.88 3.60
N GLU A 138 -9.67 25.23 2.55
CA GLU A 138 -10.85 24.48 2.16
C GLU A 138 -10.48 23.09 1.62
N LEU A 139 -9.39 22.97 0.86
CA LEU A 139 -8.92 21.69 0.38
C LEU A 139 -8.55 20.74 1.53
N LYS A 140 -7.89 21.22 2.59
CA LYS A 140 -7.60 20.46 3.80
C LYS A 140 -8.89 20.02 4.49
N ARG A 141 -9.84 20.93 4.67
CA ARG A 141 -11.15 20.64 5.30
C ARG A 141 -11.88 19.52 4.56
N LEU A 142 -11.94 19.56 3.23
CA LEU A 142 -12.59 18.53 2.42
C LEU A 142 -11.80 17.21 2.37
N SER A 143 -10.48 17.25 2.62
CA SER A 143 -9.61 16.06 2.58
C SER A 143 -9.53 15.31 3.90
N ILE A 144 -10.06 15.86 5.00
CA ILE A 144 -9.91 15.27 6.35
C ILE A 144 -10.57 13.88 6.45
N ASP A 145 -11.69 13.70 5.75
CA ASP A 145 -12.43 12.44 5.65
C ASP A 145 -11.94 11.55 4.49
N GLY A 146 -10.79 11.89 3.93
CA GLY A 146 -10.16 11.19 2.81
C GLY A 146 -10.47 11.79 1.44
N CYS A 147 -9.52 11.60 0.52
CA CYS A 147 -9.66 12.01 -0.88
C CYS A 147 -10.19 10.87 -1.75
N PRO A 148 -11.08 11.12 -2.73
CA PRO A 148 -11.58 10.09 -3.64
C PRO A 148 -10.51 9.56 -4.62
N ASP A 149 -10.64 8.28 -4.98
CA ASP A 149 -9.81 7.60 -5.99
C ASP A 149 -10.16 8.04 -7.42
N SER A 150 -11.42 8.38 -7.65
CA SER A 150 -11.96 8.70 -8.98
C SER A 150 -11.23 9.88 -9.64
N ASN A 151 -11.10 9.82 -10.97
CA ASN A 151 -10.53 10.87 -11.81
C ASN A 151 -9.15 11.39 -11.36
N GLY A 152 -8.38 10.58 -10.62
CA GLY A 152 -7.07 10.95 -10.11
C GLY A 152 -7.11 12.07 -9.05
N ILE A 153 -8.26 12.33 -8.41
CA ILE A 153 -8.42 13.42 -7.43
C ILE A 153 -7.43 13.25 -6.27
N ARG A 154 -7.37 12.10 -5.59
CA ARG A 154 -6.39 11.81 -4.51
C ARG A 154 -4.95 12.16 -4.91
N SER A 155 -4.52 11.77 -6.11
CA SER A 155 -3.19 12.11 -6.65
C SER A 155 -2.97 13.62 -6.80
N ARG A 156 -3.95 14.34 -7.37
CA ARG A 156 -3.85 15.78 -7.61
C ARG A 156 -3.94 16.59 -6.32
N VAL A 157 -4.81 16.20 -5.40
CA VAL A 157 -4.96 16.83 -4.09
C VAL A 157 -3.69 16.69 -3.28
N TRP A 158 -3.10 15.50 -3.23
CA TRP A 158 -1.84 15.26 -2.53
C TRP A 158 -0.70 16.13 -3.05
N LYS A 159 -0.65 16.43 -4.35
CA LYS A 159 0.35 17.36 -4.90
C LYS A 159 0.24 18.77 -4.30
N PHE A 160 -0.94 19.21 -3.88
CA PHE A 160 -1.09 20.49 -3.18
C PHE A 160 -0.83 20.35 -1.68
N LEU A 161 -1.38 19.32 -1.03
CA LEU A 161 -1.21 19.10 0.41
C LEU A 161 0.26 18.85 0.81
N LEU A 162 1.04 18.23 -0.08
CA LEU A 162 2.48 17.98 0.11
C LEU A 162 3.36 19.11 -0.45
N ASN A 163 2.78 20.27 -0.79
CA ASN A 163 3.47 21.45 -1.33
C ASN A 163 4.29 21.17 -2.62
N TYR A 164 3.93 20.16 -3.40
CA TYR A 164 4.60 19.85 -4.67
C TYR A 164 4.20 20.82 -5.79
N LEU A 165 2.91 21.21 -5.86
CA LEU A 165 2.40 22.19 -6.82
C LEU A 165 2.09 23.54 -6.16
N PRO A 166 2.37 24.67 -6.84
CA PRO A 166 1.96 25.98 -6.38
C PRO A 166 0.44 26.15 -6.51
N PHE A 167 -0.14 26.97 -5.63
CA PHE A 167 -1.59 27.20 -5.62
C PHE A 167 -2.08 27.96 -6.85
N ASN A 168 -1.29 28.91 -7.36
CA ASN A 168 -1.58 29.63 -8.61
C ASN A 168 -1.31 28.74 -9.84
N VAL A 169 -2.28 28.70 -10.77
CA VAL A 169 -2.30 27.84 -11.96
C VAL A 169 -1.17 28.12 -12.96
N ASP A 170 -0.82 29.38 -13.18
CA ASP A 170 0.16 29.79 -14.18
C ASP A 170 1.55 29.26 -13.85
N LYS A 171 1.85 29.15 -12.55
CA LYS A 171 3.14 28.65 -12.05
C LYS A 171 3.24 27.13 -12.02
N ARG A 172 2.13 26.39 -12.21
CA ARG A 172 2.11 24.94 -12.03
C ARG A 172 2.94 24.23 -13.09
N GLN A 173 2.79 24.60 -14.36
CA GLN A 173 3.48 23.93 -15.45
C GLN A 173 5.00 24.16 -15.37
N GLU A 174 5.41 25.39 -15.11
CA GLU A 174 6.82 25.75 -14.87
C GLU A 174 7.40 24.94 -13.70
N ARG A 175 6.68 24.87 -12.56
CA ARG A 175 7.13 24.10 -11.39
C ARG A 175 7.28 22.61 -11.71
N ILE A 176 6.36 22.02 -12.45
CA ILE A 176 6.44 20.59 -12.84
C ILE A 176 7.68 20.34 -13.68
N ILE A 177 7.92 21.18 -14.70
CA ILE A 177 9.10 21.06 -15.58
C ILE A 177 10.38 21.21 -14.76
N PHE A 178 10.44 22.23 -13.90
CA PHE A 178 11.58 22.46 -13.01
C PHE A 178 11.85 21.26 -12.11
N ASN A 179 10.85 20.79 -11.36
CA ASN A 179 11.01 19.65 -10.43
C ASN A 179 11.43 18.37 -11.16
N ARG A 180 10.87 18.11 -12.35
CA ARG A 180 11.24 16.93 -13.16
C ARG A 180 12.68 17.02 -13.65
N ARG A 181 13.11 18.18 -14.14
CA ARG A 181 14.50 18.40 -14.57
C ARG A 181 15.50 18.30 -13.42
N GLN A 182 15.15 18.81 -12.24
CA GLN A 182 15.98 18.66 -11.05
C GLN A 182 16.11 17.20 -10.64
N TYR A 183 15.00 16.45 -10.61
CA TYR A 183 15.02 15.03 -10.32
C TYR A 183 15.87 14.24 -11.32
N GLU A 184 15.76 14.53 -12.62
CA GLU A 184 16.61 13.94 -13.65
C GLU A 184 18.10 14.23 -13.40
N GLY A 185 18.45 15.47 -13.02
CA GLY A 185 19.80 15.84 -12.62
C GLY A 185 20.31 15.04 -11.41
N TYR A 186 19.51 14.92 -10.35
CA TYR A 186 19.87 14.13 -9.16
C TYR A 186 20.03 12.65 -9.46
N VAL A 187 19.17 12.08 -10.32
CA VAL A 187 19.33 10.70 -10.75
C VAL A 187 20.68 10.53 -11.46
N LYS A 188 21.05 11.45 -12.35
CA LYS A 188 22.35 11.41 -13.02
C LYS A 188 23.51 11.50 -12.03
N GLU A 189 23.47 12.45 -11.09
CA GLU A 189 24.54 12.70 -10.11
C GLU A 189 24.71 11.52 -9.13
N PHE A 190 23.65 11.15 -8.41
CA PHE A 190 23.72 10.19 -7.31
C PHE A 190 23.69 8.74 -7.76
N VAL A 191 23.05 8.44 -8.89
CA VAL A 191 22.95 7.06 -9.37
C VAL A 191 24.03 6.73 -10.39
N PHE A 192 24.54 7.70 -11.16
CA PHE A 192 25.45 7.42 -12.28
C PHE A 192 26.81 8.11 -12.18
N GLU A 193 26.93 9.41 -11.89
CA GLU A 193 28.25 10.07 -11.80
C GLU A 193 29.06 9.56 -10.59
N SER A 194 28.40 9.20 -9.47
CA SER A 194 29.05 8.44 -8.37
C SER A 194 29.53 7.03 -8.76
N CYS A 195 29.19 6.54 -9.97
CA CYS A 195 29.66 5.25 -10.51
C CYS A 195 30.77 5.37 -11.57
N VAL A 196 31.18 6.58 -11.97
CA VAL A 196 32.15 6.80 -13.06
C VAL A 196 33.15 7.91 -12.73
N ALA A 197 33.36 8.22 -11.45
CA ALA A 197 34.45 9.11 -11.05
C ALA A 197 35.77 8.47 -11.53
N ASP A 198 36.23 8.90 -12.71
CA ASP A 198 37.56 8.64 -13.21
C ASP A 198 38.51 8.98 -12.07
N ALA A 199 39.26 7.95 -11.67
CA ALA A 199 40.18 7.99 -10.56
C ALA A 199 40.97 9.31 -10.61
N MET A 200 40.85 10.13 -9.56
CA MET A 200 41.98 11.00 -9.26
C MET A 200 43.20 10.07 -9.19
N PRO A 201 44.34 10.41 -9.80
CA PRO A 201 45.47 9.49 -9.91
C PRO A 201 46.02 9.02 -8.56
N ALA A 202 45.63 9.66 -7.45
CA ALA A 202 45.97 9.31 -6.08
C ALA A 202 44.84 8.61 -5.29
N ASP A 203 43.60 8.53 -5.81
CA ASP A 203 42.46 7.96 -5.08
C ASP A 203 42.25 6.49 -5.47
N HIS A 204 42.31 5.61 -4.47
CA HIS A 204 42.30 4.16 -4.65
C HIS A 204 41.40 3.48 -3.60
N PRO A 205 40.97 2.21 -3.81
CA PRO A 205 40.02 1.52 -2.92
C PRO A 205 40.46 1.41 -1.45
N LEU A 206 41.77 1.50 -1.19
CA LEU A 206 42.35 1.47 0.16
C LEU A 206 42.64 2.87 0.73
N ASN A 207 42.18 3.93 0.08
CA ASN A 207 42.48 5.30 0.48
C ASN A 207 41.70 5.59 1.77
N LEU A 208 42.37 6.14 2.77
CA LEU A 208 41.80 6.39 4.09
C LEU A 208 41.38 7.86 4.27
N GLU A 209 41.63 8.70 3.27
CA GLU A 209 41.26 10.11 3.30
C GLU A 209 39.72 10.25 3.35
N PRO A 210 39.17 10.95 4.35
CA PRO A 210 37.74 10.95 4.65
C PRO A 210 36.84 11.54 3.53
N ASP A 211 37.43 12.23 2.57
CA ASP A 211 36.80 12.87 1.41
C ASP A 211 37.10 12.18 0.07
N GLY A 212 37.73 11.01 0.08
CA GLY A 212 38.01 10.23 -1.14
C GLY A 212 36.75 9.70 -1.83
N ASN A 213 36.77 9.65 -3.17
CA ASN A 213 35.67 9.14 -3.99
C ASN A 213 35.42 7.64 -3.72
N TRP A 214 36.46 6.86 -3.39
CA TRP A 214 36.30 5.45 -3.03
C TRP A 214 35.55 5.23 -1.72
N ILE A 215 35.81 6.05 -0.69
CA ILE A 215 35.08 5.97 0.59
C ILE A 215 33.61 6.35 0.39
N ALA A 216 33.33 7.40 -0.38
CA ALA A 216 31.97 7.77 -0.78
C ALA A 216 31.30 6.63 -1.56
N PHE A 217 31.98 6.05 -2.54
CA PHE A 217 31.50 4.93 -3.34
C PHE A 217 31.10 3.71 -2.49
N PHE A 218 31.94 3.30 -1.52
CA PHE A 218 31.61 2.19 -0.63
C PHE A 218 30.42 2.51 0.28
N ARG A 219 30.36 3.72 0.84
CA ARG A 219 29.23 4.16 1.66
C ARG A 219 27.91 4.16 0.88
N ASP A 220 27.94 4.66 -0.35
CA ASP A 220 26.77 4.65 -1.24
C ASP A 220 26.32 3.22 -1.56
N ASN A 221 27.27 2.29 -1.74
CA ASN A 221 26.95 0.88 -1.96
C ASN A 221 26.24 0.24 -0.75
N GLU A 222 26.67 0.55 0.47
CA GLU A 222 26.00 0.05 1.69
C GLU A 222 24.55 0.55 1.77
N ILE A 223 24.34 1.84 1.49
CA ILE A 223 23.00 2.45 1.45
C ILE A 223 22.13 1.77 0.39
N LEU A 224 22.65 1.60 -0.83
CA LEU A 224 21.93 0.96 -1.94
C LEU A 224 21.57 -0.50 -1.64
N LEU A 225 22.47 -1.25 -1.00
CA LEU A 225 22.20 -2.62 -0.59
C LEU A 225 21.07 -2.67 0.44
N GLN A 226 21.05 -1.73 1.38
CA GLN A 226 20.00 -1.65 2.39
C GLN A 226 18.65 -1.29 1.78
N ILE A 227 18.61 -0.31 0.86
CA ILE A 227 17.41 0.02 0.08
C ILE A 227 16.89 -1.21 -0.66
N ASN A 228 17.76 -1.99 -1.32
CA ASN A 228 17.35 -3.19 -2.05
C ASN A 228 16.68 -4.22 -1.13
N LYS A 229 17.31 -4.51 0.02
CA LYS A 229 16.73 -5.43 1.03
C LYS A 229 15.37 -4.94 1.51
N ASP A 230 15.23 -3.64 1.75
CA ASP A 230 13.99 -3.04 2.26
C ASP A 230 12.88 -3.01 1.21
N CYS A 231 13.20 -2.72 -0.05
CA CYS A 231 12.24 -2.78 -1.16
C CYS A 231 11.70 -4.19 -1.39
N GLN A 232 12.52 -5.24 -1.28
CA GLN A 232 12.08 -6.62 -1.50
C GLN A 232 11.09 -7.12 -0.44
N ARG A 233 11.17 -6.59 0.78
CA ARG A 233 10.28 -6.95 1.89
C ARG A 233 9.12 -5.98 2.09
N LEU A 234 9.03 -4.92 1.30
CA LEU A 234 8.00 -3.89 1.47
C LEU A 234 6.64 -4.42 1.00
N CYS A 235 5.69 -4.50 1.94
CA CYS A 235 4.29 -4.86 1.67
C CYS A 235 4.13 -6.09 0.76
N PRO A 236 4.64 -7.27 1.15
CA PRO A 236 4.75 -8.45 0.28
C PRO A 236 3.39 -8.99 -0.19
N ASP A 237 2.31 -8.66 0.51
CA ASP A 237 0.95 -9.06 0.17
C ASP A 237 0.31 -8.18 -0.92
N PHE A 238 0.93 -7.04 -1.25
CA PHE A 238 0.36 -6.07 -2.17
C PHE A 238 1.04 -6.17 -3.55
N ASP A 239 0.29 -6.66 -4.54
CA ASP A 239 0.85 -7.02 -5.86
C ASP A 239 1.56 -5.86 -6.58
N PHE A 240 1.10 -4.63 -6.34
CA PHE A 240 1.71 -3.41 -6.88
C PHE A 240 3.22 -3.30 -6.59
N PHE A 241 3.71 -3.74 -5.43
CA PHE A 241 5.12 -3.64 -5.06
C PHE A 241 5.98 -4.80 -5.60
N ARG A 242 5.34 -5.88 -6.08
CA ARG A 242 6.04 -7.05 -6.63
C ARG A 242 6.09 -7.03 -8.15
N ARG A 243 5.10 -6.42 -8.80
CA ARG A 243 5.04 -6.37 -10.26
C ARG A 243 6.15 -5.46 -10.82
N PRO A 244 6.82 -5.85 -11.92
CA PRO A 244 7.68 -4.94 -12.64
C PRO A 244 6.92 -3.68 -13.06
N THR A 245 7.55 -2.52 -12.93
CA THR A 245 6.97 -1.27 -13.44
C THR A 245 6.86 -1.32 -14.97
N GLU A 246 5.73 -0.87 -15.51
CA GLU A 246 5.54 -0.67 -16.94
C GLU A 246 6.41 0.48 -17.48
N TYR A 247 6.89 1.35 -16.58
CA TYR A 247 7.78 2.46 -16.88
C TYR A 247 9.23 2.07 -16.58
N SER A 248 9.87 1.44 -17.56
CA SER A 248 11.28 1.07 -17.45
C SER A 248 12.18 2.29 -17.24
N CYS A 249 13.30 2.15 -16.53
CA CYS A 249 14.25 3.25 -16.40
C CYS A 249 14.81 3.72 -17.75
N LEU A 250 14.91 2.83 -18.74
CA LEU A 250 15.27 3.17 -20.12
C LEU A 250 14.26 4.13 -20.76
N SER A 251 12.97 3.97 -20.45
CA SER A 251 11.93 4.88 -20.92
C SER A 251 11.93 6.24 -20.19
N LEU A 252 12.45 6.28 -18.96
CA LEU A 252 12.47 7.48 -18.13
C LEU A 252 13.75 8.32 -18.32
N PHE A 253 14.89 7.66 -18.53
CA PHE A 253 16.22 8.29 -18.53
C PHE A 253 17.03 8.01 -19.81
N GLY A 254 16.45 7.30 -20.78
CA GLY A 254 17.11 6.98 -22.05
C GLY A 254 18.01 5.75 -22.01
N LYS A 255 18.51 5.34 -23.19
CA LYS A 255 19.36 4.14 -23.35
C LYS A 255 20.79 4.33 -22.86
N GLU A 256 21.23 5.57 -22.67
CA GLU A 256 22.58 5.94 -22.23
C GLU A 256 22.78 5.84 -20.72
N VAL A 257 21.70 5.56 -19.97
CA VAL A 257 21.69 5.48 -18.51
C VAL A 257 21.54 4.01 -18.09
N PRO A 258 22.65 3.23 -17.98
CA PRO A 258 22.60 1.81 -17.68
C PRO A 258 22.25 1.58 -16.21
N VAL A 259 20.96 1.60 -15.87
CA VAL A 259 20.45 1.33 -14.50
C VAL A 259 20.84 -0.07 -13.99
N GLY A 260 21.29 -0.95 -14.88
CA GLY A 260 21.99 -2.19 -14.54
C GLY A 260 23.25 -2.00 -13.69
N VAL A 261 23.77 -0.78 -13.51
CA VAL A 261 24.87 -0.49 -12.57
C VAL A 261 24.44 -0.65 -11.11
N LEU A 262 23.22 -0.26 -10.73
CA LEU A 262 22.69 -0.51 -9.37
C LEU A 262 22.48 -2.02 -9.10
N ARG A 263 21.97 -2.74 -10.09
CA ARG A 263 21.77 -4.19 -10.01
C ARG A 263 23.12 -4.94 -9.99
N ARG A 264 24.07 -4.53 -10.83
CA ARG A 264 25.45 -5.09 -10.84
C ARG A 264 26.24 -4.70 -9.57
N ARG A 265 26.06 -3.51 -8.98
CA ARG A 265 26.60 -3.14 -7.64
C ARG A 265 26.18 -4.18 -6.59
N GLY A 266 24.88 -4.50 -6.50
CA GLY A 266 24.35 -5.49 -5.55
C GLY A 266 24.79 -6.95 -5.81
N GLU A 267 24.92 -7.36 -7.08
CA GLU A 267 25.37 -8.70 -7.45
C GLU A 267 26.89 -8.90 -7.24
N THR A 268 27.73 -7.87 -7.47
CA THR A 268 29.20 -7.96 -7.31
C THR A 268 29.61 -8.05 -5.84
N SER A 269 28.93 -7.35 -4.93
CA SER A 269 29.18 -7.46 -3.48
C SER A 269 28.84 -8.85 -2.94
N ALA A 270 27.85 -9.55 -3.51
CA ALA A 270 27.53 -10.92 -3.13
C ALA A 270 28.59 -11.94 -3.61
N LEU A 271 29.28 -11.66 -4.70
CA LEU A 271 30.33 -12.53 -5.26
C LEU A 271 31.67 -12.41 -4.52
N GLN A 272 31.99 -11.26 -3.92
CA GLN A 272 33.19 -11.12 -3.08
C GLN A 272 33.07 -11.86 -1.73
N VAL A 273 31.86 -11.99 -1.18
CA VAL A 273 31.61 -12.75 0.06
C VAL A 273 31.81 -14.27 -0.15
N ASN A 274 31.67 -14.77 -1.37
CA ASN A 274 31.77 -16.19 -1.72
C ASN A 274 33.10 -16.58 -2.40
N SER A 275 34.09 -15.70 -2.43
CA SER A 275 35.42 -16.09 -2.88
C SER A 275 36.08 -16.94 -1.79
N PRO A 276 36.48 -18.20 -2.07
CA PRO A 276 37.12 -19.04 -1.07
C PRO A 276 38.41 -18.34 -0.62
N LYS A 277 38.58 -18.21 0.71
CA LYS A 277 39.85 -17.82 1.30
C LYS A 277 40.90 -18.83 0.83
N ASN A 278 41.72 -18.44 -0.16
CA ASN A 278 42.90 -19.20 -0.51
C ASN A 278 43.82 -19.19 0.70
N SER A 279 43.91 -20.35 1.34
CA SER A 279 44.89 -20.67 2.37
C SER A 279 46.28 -20.68 1.73
N HIS A 280 47.13 -19.76 2.17
CA HIS A 280 48.58 -19.92 2.16
C HIS A 280 49.03 -20.26 3.57
#